data_AF-A0A2D0KSB4-F1
#
_entry.id   AF-A0A2D0KSB4-F1
#
_cell.length_a   1.000
_cell.length_b   1.000
_cell.length_c   1.000
_cell.angle_alpha   90.00
_cell.angle_beta   90.00
_cell.angle_gamma   90.00
#
_symmetry.space_group_name_H-M   'P 1'
#
loop_
_entity.id
_entity.type
_entity.pdbx_description
1 polymer ?
#
loop_
_entity_poly.entity_id
_entity_poly.type
_entity_poly.pdbx_seq_one_letter_code
_entity_poly.pdbx_strand_id
1 'polypeptide(L)'
;MSLHVLFRHTDIPELTLSGSKLSDAGFISDSLFHISQHSDGIILSLLAPETDLTNLIHEIENKPEQGIDNIRENGELYLAGDWLTDSQLIEQPINIEITFGKIILKPKQ
;
A
#
# COMPACT_ATOMS: atom_id res chain seq x y z
N MET A 1 14.35 6.76 -12.79
CA MET A 1 13.24 6.46 -11.86
C MET A 1 13.79 5.63 -10.71
N SER A 2 13.64 6.10 -9.47
CA SER A 2 14.09 5.38 -8.26
C SER A 2 12.89 4.88 -7.46
N LEU A 3 13.08 3.73 -6.81
CA LEU A 3 12.20 3.24 -5.75
C LEU A 3 13.10 2.83 -4.60
N HIS A 4 12.83 3.36 -3.42
CA HIS A 4 13.47 3.00 -2.18
C HIS A 4 12.47 2.20 -1.36
N VAL A 5 12.95 1.10 -0.78
CA VAL A 5 12.17 0.16 -0.01
C VAL A 5 12.85 0.02 1.34
N LEU A 6 12.17 0.43 2.40
CA LEU A 6 12.66 0.31 3.76
C LEU A 6 11.75 -0.63 4.54
N PHE A 7 12.33 -1.69 5.07
CA PHE A 7 11.68 -2.59 6.02
C PHE A 7 12.22 -2.34 7.41
N ARG A 8 11.34 -2.23 8.40
CA ARG A 8 11.70 -2.20 9.82
C ARG A 8 11.07 -3.40 10.50
N HIS A 9 11.92 -4.22 11.10
CA HIS A 9 11.50 -5.37 11.91
C HIS A 9 11.56 -4.93 13.37
N THR A 10 10.56 -4.17 13.79
CA THR A 10 10.33 -3.90 15.22
C THR A 10 9.36 -4.96 15.77
N ASP A 11 8.80 -4.75 16.96
CA ASP A 11 7.72 -5.61 17.47
C ASP A 11 6.51 -5.63 16.52
N ILE A 12 6.34 -4.60 15.70
CA ILE A 12 5.37 -4.52 14.59
C ILE A 12 6.16 -4.34 13.28
N PRO A 13 5.98 -5.20 12.26
CA PRO A 13 6.67 -5.03 10.98
C PRO A 13 6.18 -3.76 10.29
N GLU A 14 7.10 -3.02 9.66
CA GLU A 14 6.79 -1.80 8.90
C GLU A 14 7.46 -1.84 7.53
N LEU A 15 6.76 -1.32 6.53
CA LEU A 15 7.20 -1.14 5.16
C LEU A 15 6.99 0.31 4.76
N THR A 16 8.04 0.96 4.26
CA THR A 16 7.97 2.27 3.63
C THR A 16 8.48 2.20 2.20
N LEU A 17 7.67 2.69 1.26
CA LEU A 17 8.05 2.90 -0.13
C LEU A 17 8.22 4.40 -0.38
N SER A 18 9.28 4.78 -1.09
CA SER A 18 9.53 6.16 -1.48
C SER A 18 10.31 6.27 -2.78
N GLY A 19 10.41 7.48 -3.34
CA GLY A 19 11.13 7.76 -4.58
C GLY A 19 10.23 8.02 -5.78
N SER A 20 10.84 8.41 -6.90
CA SER A 20 10.10 8.98 -8.04
C SER A 20 9.09 8.02 -8.66
N LYS A 21 9.31 6.69 -8.56
CA LYS A 21 8.39 5.70 -9.11
C LYS A 21 6.97 5.80 -8.54
N LEU A 22 6.79 6.26 -7.31
CA LEU A 22 5.45 6.45 -6.71
C LEU A 22 4.71 7.61 -7.39
N SER A 23 5.34 8.79 -7.43
CA SER A 23 4.76 9.97 -8.06
C SER A 23 4.55 9.78 -9.57
N ASP A 24 5.48 9.10 -10.25
CA ASP A 24 5.37 8.75 -11.68
C ASP A 24 4.15 7.82 -11.93
N ALA A 25 3.74 7.05 -10.92
CA ALA A 25 2.56 6.19 -10.95
C ALA A 25 1.28 6.85 -10.42
N GLY A 26 1.33 8.14 -10.07
CA GLY A 26 0.18 8.91 -9.58
C GLY A 26 -0.02 8.88 -8.06
N PHE A 27 0.81 8.17 -7.30
CA PHE A 27 0.78 8.18 -5.84
C PHE A 27 1.55 9.41 -5.33
N ILE A 28 0.86 10.55 -5.25
CA ILE A 28 1.39 11.82 -4.76
C ILE A 28 0.85 12.13 -3.36
N SER A 29 1.48 13.07 -2.65
CA SER A 29 1.07 13.54 -1.32
C SER A 29 -0.45 13.67 -1.19
N ASP A 30 -0.99 13.18 -0.08
CA ASP A 30 -2.40 13.25 0.31
C ASP A 30 -3.38 12.51 -0.62
N SER A 31 -2.87 11.81 -1.63
CA SER A 31 -3.72 10.94 -2.44
C SER A 31 -4.18 9.74 -1.64
N LEU A 32 -5.47 9.46 -1.69
CA LEU A 32 -6.05 8.28 -1.07
C LEU A 32 -5.84 7.05 -1.94
N PHE A 33 -5.62 5.91 -1.31
CA PHE A 33 -5.59 4.62 -1.97
C PHE A 33 -6.38 3.58 -1.16
N HIS A 34 -6.98 2.65 -1.89
CA HIS A 34 -7.63 1.47 -1.35
C HIS A 34 -6.62 0.34 -1.21
N ILE A 35 -6.64 -0.32 -0.06
CA ILE A 35 -5.84 -1.49 0.28
C ILE A 35 -6.74 -2.70 0.15
N SER A 36 -6.33 -3.67 -0.67
CA SER A 36 -6.94 -5.00 -0.73
C SER A 36 -5.89 -6.04 -0.39
N GLN A 37 -6.07 -6.70 0.74
CA GLN A 37 -5.16 -7.74 1.23
C GLN A 37 -5.56 -9.12 0.74
N HIS A 38 -4.54 -9.89 0.40
CA HIS A 38 -4.63 -11.28 0.00
C HIS A 38 -3.60 -12.09 0.81
N SER A 39 -3.84 -13.40 0.95
CA SER A 39 -2.93 -14.31 1.67
C SER A 39 -1.50 -14.36 1.12
N ASP A 40 -1.30 -13.90 -0.12
CA ASP A 40 -0.04 -13.89 -0.84
C ASP A 40 0.37 -12.47 -1.30
N GLY A 41 -0.18 -11.42 -0.68
CA GLY A 41 0.23 -10.06 -1.02
C GLY A 41 -0.82 -8.98 -0.76
N ILE A 42 -0.49 -7.76 -1.18
CA ILE A 42 -1.35 -6.59 -1.05
C ILE A 42 -1.46 -5.90 -2.40
N ILE A 43 -2.66 -5.44 -2.74
CA ILE A 43 -2.92 -4.56 -3.86
C ILE A 43 -3.31 -3.18 -3.31
N LEU A 44 -2.60 -2.16 -3.77
CA LEU A 44 -2.88 -0.75 -3.47
C LEU A 44 -3.39 -0.09 -4.74
N SER A 45 -4.60 0.45 -4.71
CA SER A 45 -5.23 1.10 -5.86
C SER A 45 -5.54 2.55 -5.53
N LEU A 46 -5.05 3.48 -6.35
CA LEU A 46 -5.31 4.90 -6.17
C LEU A 46 -6.82 5.15 -6.29
N LEU A 47 -7.38 5.94 -5.37
CA LEU A 47 -8.77 6.37 -5.46
C LEU A 47 -8.90 7.53 -6.43
N ALA A 48 -9.92 7.48 -7.28
CA ALA A 48 -10.25 8.60 -8.15
C ALA A 48 -10.82 9.76 -7.31
N PRO A 49 -10.58 11.03 -7.67
CA PRO A 49 -11.10 12.19 -6.93
C PRO A 49 -12.62 12.20 -6.75
N GLU A 50 -13.36 11.59 -7.68
CA GLU A 50 -14.81 11.45 -7.68
C GLU A 50 -15.33 10.24 -6.88
N THR A 51 -14.45 9.46 -6.26
CA THR A 51 -14.84 8.30 -5.45
C THR A 51 -15.74 8.74 -4.30
N ASP A 52 -16.91 8.12 -4.17
CA ASP A 52 -17.76 8.30 -2.99
C ASP A 52 -17.13 7.57 -1.80
N LEU A 53 -16.33 8.32 -1.03
CA LEU A 53 -15.62 7.80 0.13
C LEU A 53 -16.58 7.28 1.21
N THR A 54 -17.76 7.88 1.36
CA THR A 54 -18.73 7.45 2.39
C THR A 54 -19.27 6.08 2.05
N ASN A 55 -19.67 5.89 0.78
CA ASN A 55 -20.13 4.58 0.32
C ASN A 55 -19.02 3.52 0.38
N LEU A 56 -17.79 3.86 -0.03
CA LEU A 56 -16.66 2.94 0.02
C LEU A 56 -16.35 2.51 1.47
N ILE A 57 -16.32 3.44 2.42
CA ILE A 57 -16.10 3.13 3.84
C ILE A 57 -17.19 2.15 4.33
N HIS A 58 -18.47 2.41 4.04
CA HIS A 58 -19.55 1.49 4.39
C HIS A 58 -19.40 0.10 3.76
N GLU A 59 -18.86 0.04 2.54
CA GLU A 59 -18.66 -1.24 1.84
C GLU A 59 -17.52 -2.08 2.45
N ILE A 60 -16.53 -1.43 3.08
CA ILE A 60 -15.34 -2.09 3.63
C ILE A 60 -15.30 -2.16 5.16
N GLU A 61 -16.18 -1.46 5.88
CA GLU A 61 -16.10 -1.33 7.36
C GLU A 61 -16.12 -2.67 8.12
N ASN A 62 -16.67 -3.72 7.52
CA ASN A 62 -16.73 -5.08 8.09
C ASN A 62 -15.79 -6.08 7.38
N LYS A 63 -14.85 -5.61 6.55
CA LYS A 63 -13.91 -6.41 5.77
C LYS A 63 -12.49 -6.14 6.26
N PRO A 64 -11.96 -6.92 7.22
CA PRO A 64 -10.62 -6.66 7.79
C PRO A 64 -9.50 -6.72 6.75
N GLU A 65 -9.71 -7.40 5.63
CA GLU A 65 -8.79 -7.47 4.50
C GLU A 65 -8.85 -6.25 3.56
N GLN A 66 -9.65 -5.24 3.88
CA GLN A 66 -9.82 -4.02 3.09
C GLN A 66 -9.55 -2.78 3.94
N GLY A 67 -8.97 -1.74 3.34
CA GLY A 67 -8.62 -0.52 4.04
C GLY A 67 -8.51 0.69 3.10
N ILE A 68 -8.51 1.87 3.68
CA ILE A 68 -8.21 3.12 2.96
C ILE A 68 -7.14 3.84 3.77
N ASP A 69 -6.10 4.28 3.07
CA ASP A 69 -5.03 5.07 3.65
C ASP A 69 -4.58 6.13 2.64
N ASN A 70 -3.71 7.05 3.06
CA ASN A 70 -3.22 8.14 2.25
C ASN A 70 -1.70 8.09 2.07
N ILE A 71 -1.23 8.58 0.92
CA ILE A 71 0.19 8.89 0.77
C ILE A 71 0.52 10.03 1.74
N ARG A 72 1.59 9.86 2.52
CA ARG A 72 2.01 10.84 3.52
C ARG A 72 2.41 12.16 2.85
N GLU A 73 2.40 13.23 3.63
CA GLU A 73 2.76 14.59 3.17
C GLU A 73 4.15 14.65 2.50
N ASN A 74 5.07 13.78 2.91
CA ASN A 74 6.42 13.69 2.35
C ASN A 74 6.51 12.81 1.08
N GLY A 75 5.40 12.31 0.55
CA GLY A 75 5.33 11.45 -0.62
C GLY A 75 5.65 9.97 -0.34
N GLU A 76 5.73 9.57 0.92
CA GLU A 76 5.96 8.17 1.30
C GLU A 76 4.65 7.39 1.40
N LEU A 77 4.71 6.13 0.96
CA LEU A 77 3.68 5.14 1.24
C LEU A 77 4.15 4.28 2.40
N TYR A 78 3.28 4.09 3.39
CA TYR A 78 3.59 3.33 4.60
C TYR A 78 2.55 2.23 4.84
N LEU A 79 3.02 1.04 5.22
CA LEU A 79 2.19 -0.08 5.67
C LEU A 79 2.83 -0.71 6.92
N ALA A 80 2.01 -1.24 7.83
CA ALA A 80 2.53 -1.88 9.04
C ALA A 80 1.59 -2.94 9.60
N GLY A 81 2.12 -3.77 10.50
CA GLY A 81 1.36 -4.72 11.31
C GLY A 81 0.71 -5.82 10.48
N ASP A 82 -0.56 -6.09 10.75
CA ASP A 82 -1.31 -7.22 10.22
C ASP A 82 -1.38 -7.23 8.68
N TRP A 83 -1.36 -6.05 8.05
CA TRP A 83 -1.22 -5.94 6.60
C TRP A 83 0.00 -6.71 6.07
N LEU A 84 1.16 -6.56 6.73
CA LEU A 84 2.39 -7.22 6.31
C LEU A 84 2.44 -8.67 6.80
N THR A 85 2.00 -8.93 8.04
CA THR A 85 2.03 -10.27 8.65
C THR A 85 1.13 -11.26 7.90
N ASP A 86 -0.13 -10.91 7.68
CA ASP A 86 -1.11 -11.83 7.10
C ASP A 86 -0.92 -12.00 5.58
N SER A 87 -0.18 -11.07 4.94
CA SER A 87 0.20 -11.16 3.52
C SER A 87 1.56 -11.81 3.26
N GLN A 88 2.24 -12.29 4.31
CA GLN A 88 3.61 -12.86 4.24
C GLN A 88 4.65 -11.87 3.67
N LEU A 89 4.45 -10.56 3.90
CA LEU A 89 5.32 -9.47 3.46
C LEU A 89 6.20 -8.95 4.62
N ILE A 90 6.60 -9.83 5.53
CA ILE A 90 7.32 -9.41 6.75
C ILE A 90 8.82 -9.25 6.57
N GLU A 91 9.41 -9.80 5.50
CA GLU A 91 10.86 -9.75 5.26
C GLU A 91 11.19 -9.52 3.77
N GLN A 92 12.40 -9.01 3.52
CA GLN A 92 12.94 -8.90 2.17
C GLN A 92 13.55 -10.22 1.68
N PRO A 93 13.51 -10.49 0.36
CA PRO A 93 12.98 -9.60 -0.68
C PRO A 93 11.48 -9.82 -0.92
N ILE A 94 10.79 -8.76 -1.34
CA ILE A 94 9.42 -8.84 -1.89
C ILE A 94 9.43 -8.44 -3.37
N ASN A 95 8.44 -8.93 -4.12
CA ASN A 95 8.16 -8.48 -5.47
C ASN A 95 7.27 -7.22 -5.41
N ILE A 96 7.67 -6.18 -6.13
CA ILE A 96 6.92 -4.91 -6.21
C ILE A 96 6.68 -4.59 -7.68
N GLU A 97 5.42 -4.62 -8.08
CA GLU A 97 4.98 -4.16 -9.39
C GLU A 97 4.27 -2.82 -9.25
N ILE A 98 4.70 -1.83 -10.03
CA ILE A 98 4.13 -0.48 -10.00
C ILE A 98 3.69 -0.12 -11.41
N THR A 99 2.41 0.22 -11.55
CA THR A 99 1.81 0.79 -12.75
C THR A 99 1.02 2.04 -12.36
N PHE A 100 0.61 2.85 -13.33
CA PHE A 100 -0.22 4.02 -13.04
C PHE A 100 -1.48 3.64 -12.25
N GLY A 101 -1.68 4.27 -11.09
CA GLY A 101 -2.80 4.05 -10.19
C GLY A 101 -2.81 2.73 -9.42
N LYS A 102 -1.76 1.90 -9.52
CA LYS A 102 -1.74 0.57 -8.87
C LYS A 102 -0.35 0.11 -8.45
N ILE A 103 -0.25 -0.41 -7.23
CA ILE A 103 0.94 -1.10 -6.70
C ILE A 103 0.52 -2.50 -6.25
N ILE A 104 1.33 -3.51 -6.60
CA ILE A 104 1.15 -4.89 -6.16
C ILE A 104 2.40 -5.30 -5.40
N LEU A 105 2.20 -5.74 -4.15
CA LEU A 105 3.23 -6.25 -3.26
C LEU A 105 3.01 -7.76 -3.08
N LYS A 106 4.03 -8.58 -3.35
CA LYS A 106 3.96 -10.04 -3.16
C LYS A 106 5.22 -10.57 -2.50
N PRO A 107 5.14 -11.66 -1.71
CA PRO A 107 6.31 -12.39 -1.27
C PRO A 107 7.16 -12.83 -2.47
N LYS A 108 8.47 -12.94 -2.27
CA LYS A 108 9.33 -13.56 -3.28
C LYS A 108 9.14 -15.08 -3.23
N GLN A 109 8.81 -15.67 -4.37
CA GLN A 109 8.72 -17.12 -4.56
C GLN A 109 10.12 -17.79 -4.52
#